data_AF-A0A966EJW6-F1
#
_entry.id   AF-A0A966EJW6-F1
#
_cell.length_a   1.000
_cell.length_b   1.000
_cell.length_c   1.000
_cell.angle_alpha   90.00
_cell.angle_beta   90.00
_cell.angle_gamma   90.00
#
_symmetry.space_group_name_H-M   'P 1'
#
loop_
_entity.id
_entity.type
_entity.pdbx_description
1 polymer ?
#
loop_
_entity_poly.entity_id
_entity_poly.type
_entity_poly.pdbx_seq_one_letter_code
_entity_poly.pdbx_strand_id
1 'polypeptide(L)'
;MAANDRPGGLTALSVLNGSFALSVGGATISRFLESYKLMQVLENGIPAGEWRGRYYYQKLLDEGLTPLDLQILGVMGLTATVLLLVSIWGFLKQNNVLGRWLGTIGGVALACVSVCSILWLPQSYLKGSGISIARQMFYPLFLIFMLHVIFRRDFLNQQQDLST
;
A
#
# COMPACT_ATOMS: atom_id res chain seq x y z
N MET A 1 3.33 29.93 -25.47
CA MET A 1 4.08 28.76 -25.98
C MET A 1 4.22 27.73 -24.85
N ALA A 2 3.94 26.45 -25.18
CA ALA A 2 4.24 25.22 -24.41
C ALA A 2 3.46 24.90 -23.10
N ALA A 3 2.14 25.11 -23.05
CA ALA A 3 1.29 24.51 -22.01
C ALA A 3 0.77 23.10 -22.39
N ASN A 4 1.04 22.64 -23.62
CA ASN A 4 0.48 21.40 -24.19
C ASN A 4 1.47 20.21 -24.19
N ASP A 5 2.68 20.38 -23.64
CA ASP A 5 3.78 19.41 -23.76
C ASP A 5 4.14 18.70 -22.44
N ARG A 6 3.19 18.47 -21.52
CA ARG A 6 3.43 17.60 -20.35
C ARG A 6 2.61 16.29 -20.30
N PRO A 7 2.48 15.54 -21.42
CA PRO A 7 1.89 14.19 -21.34
C PRO A 7 2.72 13.24 -20.46
N GLY A 8 4.01 13.50 -20.28
CA GLY A 8 4.93 12.68 -19.49
C GLY A 8 4.71 12.73 -17.96
N GLY A 9 4.09 13.79 -17.44
CA GLY A 9 3.96 13.96 -15.99
C GLY A 9 2.91 13.01 -15.39
N LEU A 10 1.73 12.92 -16.02
CA LEU A 10 0.67 11.99 -15.60
C LEU A 10 1.05 10.52 -15.81
N THR A 11 1.85 10.22 -16.85
CA THR A 11 2.42 8.88 -17.06
C THR A 11 3.50 8.54 -16.03
N ALA A 12 4.34 9.50 -15.65
CA ALA A 12 5.30 9.29 -14.56
C ALA A 12 4.57 9.01 -13.23
N LEU A 13 3.48 9.71 -12.96
CA LEU A 13 2.64 9.47 -11.78
C LEU A 13 1.97 8.08 -11.83
N SER A 14 1.51 7.64 -13.00
CA SER A 14 0.91 6.32 -13.18
C SER A 14 1.94 5.20 -12.98
N VAL A 15 3.17 5.39 -13.47
CA VAL A 15 4.28 4.44 -13.26
C VAL A 15 4.68 4.38 -11.79
N LEU A 16 4.82 5.53 -11.12
CA LEU A 16 5.09 5.59 -9.68
C LEU A 16 3.99 4.84 -8.91
N ASN A 17 2.72 5.11 -9.21
CA ASN A 17 1.62 4.42 -8.56
C ASN A 17 1.59 2.92 -8.84
N GLY A 18 1.99 2.50 -10.03
CA GLY A 18 2.18 1.08 -10.36
C GLY A 18 3.28 0.42 -9.53
N SER A 19 4.45 1.04 -9.45
CA SER A 19 5.58 0.53 -8.65
C SER A 19 5.23 0.42 -7.17
N PHE A 20 4.48 1.38 -6.63
CA PHE A 20 4.04 1.34 -5.25
C PHE A 20 2.90 0.37 -5.01
N ALA A 21 1.92 0.27 -5.91
CA ALA A 21 0.89 -0.76 -5.84
C ALA A 21 1.50 -2.17 -5.85
N LEU A 22 2.55 -2.40 -6.66
CA LEU A 22 3.31 -3.65 -6.63
C LEU A 22 4.04 -3.87 -5.30
N SER A 23 4.67 -2.84 -4.75
CA SER A 23 5.37 -2.93 -3.46
C SER A 23 4.42 -3.23 -2.30
N VAL A 24 3.25 -2.60 -2.27
CA VAL A 24 2.22 -2.81 -1.24
C VAL A 24 1.54 -4.15 -1.45
N GLY A 25 1.21 -4.51 -2.69
CA GLY A 25 0.65 -5.81 -3.04
C GLY A 25 1.56 -6.95 -2.61
N GLY A 26 2.87 -6.82 -2.85
CA GLY A 26 3.87 -7.80 -2.37
C GLY A 26 3.89 -7.93 -0.84
N ALA A 27 3.91 -6.81 -0.11
CA ALA A 27 3.84 -6.81 1.36
C ALA A 27 2.51 -7.35 1.91
N THR A 28 1.43 -7.20 1.15
CA THR A 28 0.11 -7.72 1.49
C THR A 28 0.05 -9.23 1.32
N ILE A 29 0.57 -9.74 0.20
CA ILE A 29 0.68 -11.18 -0.06
C ILE A 29 1.57 -11.85 0.98
N SER A 30 2.70 -11.22 1.35
CA SER A 30 3.56 -11.78 2.40
C SER A 30 2.84 -11.89 3.75
N ARG A 31 2.01 -10.91 4.12
CA ARG A 31 1.18 -10.96 5.34
C ARG A 31 0.17 -12.11 5.31
N PHE A 32 -0.46 -12.37 4.16
CA PHE A 32 -1.34 -13.54 4.02
C PHE A 32 -0.57 -14.85 4.16
N LEU A 33 0.57 -15.00 3.48
CA LEU A 33 1.41 -16.21 3.59
C LEU A 33 1.90 -16.45 5.01
N GLU A 34 2.30 -15.40 5.71
CA GLU A 34 2.71 -15.48 7.11
C GLU A 34 1.54 -15.80 8.04
N SER A 35 0.34 -15.27 7.78
CA SER A 35 -0.87 -15.64 8.54
C SER A 35 -1.19 -17.13 8.43
N TYR A 36 -1.05 -17.73 7.25
CA TYR A 36 -1.25 -19.18 7.06
C TYR A 36 -0.20 -20.01 7.81
N LYS A 37 1.07 -19.59 7.81
CA LYS A 37 2.13 -20.23 8.59
C LYS A 37 1.88 -20.13 10.09
N LEU A 38 1.39 -18.98 10.55
CA LEU A 38 1.07 -18.72 11.95
C LEU A 38 -0.11 -19.59 12.41
N MET A 39 -1.15 -19.71 11.58
CA MET A 39 -2.30 -20.60 11.79
C MET A 39 -1.86 -22.08 11.85
N GLN A 40 -0.97 -22.50 10.94
CA GLN A 40 -0.47 -23.87 10.91
C GLN A 40 0.29 -24.25 12.19
N VAL A 41 1.08 -23.32 12.74
CA VAL A 41 1.80 -23.50 14.02
C VAL A 41 0.83 -23.52 15.20
N LEU A 42 -0.25 -22.74 15.14
CA LEU A 42 -1.29 -22.70 16.17
C LEU A 42 -2.13 -24.00 16.21
N GLU A 43 -2.54 -24.54 15.06
CA GLU A 43 -3.44 -25.70 14.97
C GLU A 43 -2.72 -27.06 15.09
N ASN A 44 -1.56 -27.21 14.43
CA ASN A 44 -0.89 -28.51 14.31
C ASN A 44 0.30 -28.67 15.27
N GLY A 45 0.55 -27.67 16.12
CA GLY A 45 1.77 -27.60 16.89
C GLY A 45 3.00 -27.53 15.99
N ILE A 46 4.15 -27.95 16.52
CA ILE A 46 5.49 -27.70 15.98
C ILE A 46 5.90 -28.84 15.01
N PRO A 47 5.79 -28.71 13.66
CA PRO A 47 6.08 -29.82 12.73
C PRO A 47 7.59 -30.08 12.65
N ALA A 48 8.04 -31.29 13.00
CA ALA A 48 9.46 -31.65 13.15
C ALA A 48 10.30 -31.31 11.90
N GLY A 49 11.26 -30.38 12.02
CA GLY A 49 12.24 -30.08 10.95
C GLY A 49 12.76 -28.63 10.90
N GLU A 50 11.93 -27.62 11.17
CA GLU A 50 12.31 -26.21 10.97
C GLU A 50 12.43 -25.42 12.28
N TRP A 51 13.48 -25.61 13.07
CA TRP A 51 13.62 -24.96 14.38
C TRP A 51 13.69 -23.42 14.34
N ARG A 52 14.37 -22.83 13.35
CA ARG A 52 14.58 -21.36 13.28
C ARG A 52 13.31 -20.57 12.93
N GLY A 53 12.54 -21.05 11.94
CA GLY A 53 11.26 -20.42 11.57
C GLY A 53 10.22 -20.56 12.69
N ARG A 54 10.20 -21.72 13.37
CA ARG A 54 9.24 -22.04 14.43
C ARG A 54 9.41 -21.19 15.69
N TYR A 55 10.63 -20.96 16.17
CA TYR A 55 10.86 -20.07 17.34
C TYR A 55 10.40 -18.64 17.06
N TYR A 56 10.55 -18.17 15.83
CA TYR A 56 10.08 -16.85 15.43
C TYR A 56 8.55 -16.75 15.46
N TYR A 57 7.82 -17.68 14.83
CA TYR A 57 6.34 -17.65 14.83
C TYR A 57 5.72 -17.93 16.20
N GLN A 58 6.36 -18.78 17.00
CA GLN A 58 5.90 -19.04 18.37
C GLN A 58 6.14 -17.83 19.28
N LYS A 59 7.29 -17.17 19.15
CA LYS A 59 7.54 -15.89 19.83
C LYS A 59 6.54 -14.82 19.41
N LEU A 60 6.12 -14.78 18.15
CA LEU A 60 5.08 -13.85 17.68
C LEU A 60 3.71 -14.15 18.30
N LEU A 61 3.32 -15.43 18.40
CA LEU A 61 2.12 -15.87 19.10
C LEU A 61 2.17 -15.50 20.59
N ASP A 62 3.31 -15.70 21.24
CA ASP A 62 3.55 -15.36 22.65
C ASP A 62 3.53 -13.84 22.87
N GLU A 63 3.95 -13.05 21.88
CA GLU A 63 3.85 -11.58 21.86
C GLU A 63 2.41 -11.10 21.55
N GLY A 64 1.46 -12.01 21.38
CA GLY A 64 0.03 -11.72 21.21
C GLY A 64 -0.42 -11.49 19.76
N LEU A 65 0.44 -11.77 18.77
CA LEU A 65 0.08 -11.63 17.35
C LEU A 65 -0.85 -12.76 16.93
N THR A 66 -2.08 -12.45 16.52
CA THR A 66 -3.00 -13.46 16.02
C THR A 66 -2.95 -13.57 14.48
N PRO A 67 -3.29 -14.74 13.90
CA PRO A 67 -3.43 -14.89 12.46
C PRO A 67 -4.47 -13.92 11.87
N LEU A 68 -5.52 -13.59 12.64
CA LEU A 68 -6.57 -12.67 12.23
C LEU A 68 -6.06 -11.23 12.07
N ASP A 69 -5.16 -10.77 12.93
CA ASP A 69 -4.59 -9.42 12.82
C ASP A 69 -3.82 -9.25 11.50
N LEU A 70 -3.06 -10.27 11.11
CA LEU A 70 -2.33 -10.30 9.84
C LEU A 70 -3.28 -10.36 8.63
N GLN A 71 -4.39 -11.10 8.72
CA GLN A 71 -5.40 -11.16 7.66
C GLN A 71 -6.14 -9.82 7.50
N ILE A 72 -6.52 -9.16 8.60
CA ILE A 72 -7.19 -7.85 8.56
C ILE A 72 -6.26 -6.80 7.93
N LEU A 73 -5.01 -6.75 8.38
CA LEU A 73 -3.99 -5.86 7.78
C LEU A 73 -3.71 -6.21 6.32
N GLY A 74 -3.81 -7.49 5.95
CA GLY A 74 -3.75 -7.97 4.58
C GLY A 74 -4.91 -7.45 3.72
N VAL A 75 -6.15 -7.62 4.18
CA VAL A 75 -7.35 -7.13 3.47
C VAL A 75 -7.30 -5.62 3.28
N MET A 76 -6.97 -4.86 4.33
CA MET A 76 -6.85 -3.40 4.23
C MET A 76 -5.75 -2.97 3.24
N GLY A 77 -4.60 -3.65 3.25
CA GLY A 77 -3.52 -3.42 2.28
C GLY A 77 -3.93 -3.76 0.85
N LEU A 78 -4.73 -4.81 0.66
CA LEU A 78 -5.27 -5.21 -0.64
C LEU A 78 -6.24 -4.17 -1.17
N THR A 79 -7.17 -3.69 -0.34
CA THR A 79 -8.10 -2.62 -0.71
C THR A 79 -7.35 -1.35 -1.12
N ALA A 80 -6.32 -0.96 -0.36
CA ALA A 80 -5.48 0.19 -0.71
C ALA A 80 -4.74 -0.02 -2.05
N THR A 81 -4.22 -1.23 -2.29
CA THR A 81 -3.57 -1.60 -3.56
C THR A 81 -4.53 -1.50 -4.74
N VAL A 82 -5.76 -2.01 -4.60
CA VAL A 82 -6.79 -1.94 -5.64
C VAL A 82 -7.15 -0.49 -5.94
N LEU A 83 -7.35 0.34 -4.92
CA LEU A 83 -7.64 1.76 -5.11
C LEU A 83 -6.53 2.49 -5.87
N LEU A 84 -5.27 2.17 -5.57
CA LEU A 84 -4.12 2.73 -6.30
C LEU A 84 -4.08 2.26 -7.75
N LEU A 85 -4.32 0.97 -8.02
CA LEU A 85 -4.39 0.42 -9.38
C LEU A 85 -5.52 1.07 -10.19
N VAL A 86 -6.70 1.26 -9.59
CA VAL A 86 -7.80 1.97 -10.24
C VAL A 86 -7.43 3.43 -10.49
N SER A 87 -6.66 4.06 -9.59
CA SER A 87 -6.17 5.43 -9.83
C SER A 87 -5.21 5.52 -11.01
N ILE A 88 -4.39 4.50 -11.29
CA ILE A 88 -3.53 4.41 -12.49
C ILE A 88 -4.38 4.50 -13.76
N TRP A 89 -5.49 3.78 -13.80
CA TRP A 89 -6.45 3.87 -14.91
C TRP A 89 -7.05 5.27 -15.02
N GLY A 90 -7.33 5.89 -13.88
CA GLY A 90 -7.74 7.30 -13.79
C GLY A 90 -6.71 8.26 -14.38
N PHE A 91 -5.42 8.08 -14.10
CA PHE A 91 -4.34 8.91 -14.66
C PHE A 91 -4.16 8.69 -16.17
N LEU A 92 -4.21 7.43 -16.62
CA LEU A 92 -4.11 7.09 -18.05
C LEU A 92 -5.27 7.66 -18.87
N LYS A 93 -6.49 7.63 -18.31
CA LYS A 93 -7.67 8.22 -18.93
C LYS A 93 -7.80 9.72 -18.64
N GLN A 94 -6.83 10.32 -17.95
CA GLN A 94 -6.83 11.71 -17.49
C GLN A 94 -8.11 12.11 -16.72
N ASN A 95 -8.80 11.14 -16.10
CA ASN A 95 -10.01 11.43 -15.35
C ASN A 95 -9.67 11.93 -13.95
N ASN A 96 -10.01 13.19 -13.69
CA ASN A 96 -9.77 13.90 -12.44
C ASN A 96 -10.35 13.19 -11.20
N VAL A 97 -11.53 12.58 -11.35
CA VAL A 97 -12.21 11.87 -10.25
C VAL A 97 -11.50 10.56 -9.94
N LEU A 98 -11.23 9.75 -10.98
CA LEU A 98 -10.61 8.45 -10.80
C LEU A 98 -9.12 8.56 -10.45
N GLY A 99 -8.39 9.54 -10.98
CA GLY A 99 -6.97 9.73 -10.69
C GLY A 99 -6.78 10.41 -9.34
N ARG A 100 -7.23 11.66 -9.21
CA ARG A 100 -6.92 12.49 -8.05
C ARG A 100 -7.59 12.00 -6.77
N TRP A 101 -8.90 11.72 -6.81
CA TRP A 101 -9.62 11.33 -5.59
C TRP A 101 -9.32 9.89 -5.17
N LEU A 102 -9.34 8.91 -6.07
CA LEU A 102 -8.99 7.54 -5.68
C LEU A 102 -7.51 7.39 -5.33
N GLY A 103 -6.62 8.14 -5.98
CA GLY A 103 -5.21 8.20 -5.58
C GLY A 103 -5.06 8.74 -4.16
N THR A 104 -5.77 9.82 -3.82
CA THR A 104 -5.76 10.39 -2.47
C THR A 104 -6.36 9.44 -1.44
N ILE A 105 -7.50 8.82 -1.72
CA ILE A 105 -8.15 7.84 -0.84
C ILE A 105 -7.26 6.61 -0.66
N GLY A 106 -6.66 6.11 -1.74
CA GLY A 106 -5.70 4.99 -1.70
C GLY A 106 -4.44 5.33 -0.88
N GLY A 107 -3.93 6.54 -1.01
CA GLY A 107 -2.84 7.05 -0.17
C GLY A 107 -3.24 7.12 1.31
N VAL A 108 -4.37 7.72 1.64
CA VAL A 108 -4.87 7.79 3.03
C VAL A 108 -5.09 6.39 3.61
N ALA A 109 -5.63 5.47 2.81
CA ALA A 109 -5.79 4.07 3.22
C ALA A 109 -4.44 3.40 3.53
N LEU A 110 -3.40 3.63 2.73
CA LEU A 110 -2.04 3.14 3.04
C LEU A 110 -1.44 3.74 4.30
N ALA A 111 -1.65 5.04 4.53
CA ALA A 111 -1.18 5.68 5.75
C ALA A 111 -1.86 5.04 6.97
N CYS A 112 -3.17 4.82 6.90
CA CYS A 112 -3.95 4.15 7.94
C CYS A 112 -3.45 2.72 8.19
N VAL A 113 -3.28 1.92 7.12
CA VAL A 113 -2.70 0.55 7.21
C VAL A 113 -1.32 0.57 7.85
N SER A 114 -0.48 1.54 7.52
CA SER A 114 0.86 1.67 8.10
C SER A 114 0.82 1.96 9.59
N VAL A 115 -0.06 2.87 10.02
CA VAL A 115 -0.25 3.20 11.44
C VAL A 115 -0.83 2.01 12.21
N CYS A 116 -1.86 1.35 11.68
CA CYS A 116 -2.41 0.13 12.29
C CYS A 116 -1.35 -0.98 12.38
N SER A 117 -0.50 -1.14 11.36
CA SER A 117 0.61 -2.09 11.39
C SER A 117 1.59 -1.78 12.53
N ILE A 118 1.91 -0.50 12.78
CA ILE A 118 2.82 -0.11 13.87
C ILE A 118 2.20 -0.34 15.25
N LEU A 119 0.88 -0.13 15.39
CA LEU A 119 0.18 -0.27 16.66
C LEU A 119 -0.13 -1.72 17.02
N TRP A 120 -0.43 -2.57 16.03
CA TRP A 120 -0.88 -3.95 16.25
C TRP A 120 0.21 -5.00 16.10
N LEU A 121 1.28 -4.73 15.33
CA LEU A 121 2.33 -5.71 15.13
C LEU A 121 3.44 -5.57 16.18
N PRO A 122 3.94 -6.69 16.72
CA PRO A 122 5.07 -6.64 17.64
C PRO A 122 6.35 -6.11 16.97
N GLN A 123 7.19 -5.44 17.77
CA GLN A 123 8.48 -4.88 17.36
C GLN A 123 9.40 -5.92 16.68
N SER A 124 9.33 -7.19 17.12
CA SER A 124 10.06 -8.32 16.54
C SER A 124 9.73 -8.52 15.06
N TYR A 125 8.45 -8.35 14.69
CA TYR A 125 7.96 -8.42 13.31
C TYR A 125 8.29 -7.15 12.52
N LEU A 126 8.12 -5.99 13.15
CA LEU A 126 8.43 -4.69 12.55
C LEU A 126 9.91 -4.55 12.17
N LYS A 127 10.84 -5.11 12.95
CA LYS A 127 12.29 -5.09 12.63
C LYS A 127 12.63 -5.83 11.33
N GLY A 128 11.91 -6.91 11.00
CA GLY A 128 12.06 -7.62 9.73
C GLY A 128 11.42 -6.90 8.54
N SER A 129 10.41 -6.06 8.79
CA SER A 129 9.61 -5.38 7.76
C SER A 129 9.81 -3.84 7.71
N GLY A 130 10.73 -3.29 8.51
CA GLY A 130 10.83 -1.85 8.78
C GLY A 130 11.02 -0.98 7.54
N ILE A 131 11.79 -1.45 6.55
CA ILE A 131 11.99 -0.76 5.26
C ILE A 131 10.68 -0.73 4.44
N SER A 132 9.86 -1.76 4.54
CA SER A 132 8.56 -1.83 3.87
C SER A 132 7.58 -0.84 4.49
N ILE A 133 7.56 -0.75 5.83
CA ILE A 133 6.64 0.13 6.57
C ILE A 133 7.01 1.61 6.40
N ALA A 134 8.30 1.95 6.50
CA ALA A 134 8.77 3.31 6.23
C ALA A 134 8.37 3.79 4.82
N ARG A 135 8.47 2.90 3.83
CA ARG A 135 8.04 3.15 2.45
C ARG A 135 6.52 3.34 2.34
N GLN A 136 5.74 2.50 3.03
CA GLN A 136 4.28 2.60 3.07
C GLN A 136 3.78 3.87 3.77
N MET A 137 4.58 4.48 4.66
CA MET A 137 4.26 5.78 5.28
C MET A 137 4.70 6.99 4.44
N PHE A 138 5.87 6.92 3.79
CA PHE A 138 6.38 8.03 2.98
C PHE A 138 5.55 8.22 1.70
N TYR A 139 5.20 7.12 1.04
CA TYR A 139 4.50 7.14 -0.23
C TYR A 139 3.15 7.89 -0.23
N PRO A 140 2.23 7.69 0.72
CA PRO A 140 0.95 8.42 0.71
C PRO A 140 1.13 9.92 0.87
N LEU A 141 2.10 10.37 1.69
CA LEU A 141 2.44 11.78 1.80
C LEU A 141 3.02 12.32 0.49
N PHE A 142 3.94 11.58 -0.12
CA PHE A 142 4.54 11.92 -1.42
C PHE A 142 3.50 11.97 -2.54
N LEU A 143 2.55 11.04 -2.56
CA LEU A 143 1.48 10.95 -3.54
C LEU A 143 0.50 12.11 -3.41
N ILE A 144 0.07 12.44 -2.18
CA ILE A 144 -0.80 13.58 -1.91
C ILE A 144 -0.10 14.88 -2.34
N PHE A 145 1.19 15.03 -2.01
CA PHE A 145 2.00 16.17 -2.41
C PHE A 145 2.10 16.28 -3.94
N MET A 146 2.44 15.20 -4.63
CA MET A 146 2.47 15.15 -6.10
C MET A 146 1.12 15.56 -6.71
N LEU A 147 0.02 14.99 -6.24
CA LEU A 147 -1.32 15.27 -6.77
C LEU A 147 -1.78 16.72 -6.55
N HIS A 148 -1.51 17.28 -5.37
CA HIS A 148 -2.06 18.58 -4.96
C HIS A 148 -1.10 19.76 -5.18
N VAL A 149 0.20 19.51 -5.32
CA VAL A 149 1.22 20.55 -5.51
C VAL A 149 1.75 20.54 -6.94
N ILE A 150 2.17 19.39 -7.44
CA ILE A 150 2.86 19.28 -8.74
C ILE A 150 1.83 19.18 -9.88
N PHE A 151 0.87 18.26 -9.78
CA PHE A 151 -0.11 17.97 -10.82
C PHE A 151 -1.41 18.76 -10.71
N ARG A 152 -1.51 19.68 -9.74
CA ARG A 152 -2.73 20.46 -9.50
C ARG A 152 -3.22 21.19 -10.75
N ARG A 153 -2.30 21.79 -11.51
CA ARG A 153 -2.62 22.57 -12.72
C ARG A 153 -3.05 21.69 -13.89
N ASP A 154 -2.43 20.51 -14.03
CA ASP A 154 -2.75 19.56 -15.11
C ASP A 154 -4.19 19.05 -14.98
N PHE A 155 -4.69 18.94 -13.75
CA PHE A 155 -6.09 18.59 -13.47
C PHE A 155 -7.07 19.77 -13.55
N LEU A 156 -6.64 21.01 -13.32
CA LEU A 156 -7.53 22.19 -13.34
C LEU A 156 -7.77 22.71 -14.76
N ASN A 157 -6.76 22.66 -15.64
CA ASN A 157 -6.89 23.15 -17.02
C ASN A 157 -7.89 22.32 -17.84
N GLN A 158 -8.02 21.02 -17.59
CA GLN A 158 -8.93 20.16 -18.35
C GLN A 158 -10.42 20.40 -18.04
N GLN A 159 -10.73 20.95 -16.86
CA GLN A 159 -12.10 21.31 -16.50
C GLN A 159 -12.60 22.52 -17.32
N GLN A 160 -11.67 23.35 -17.83
CA GLN A 160 -12.00 24.45 -18.74
C GLN A 160 -12.24 23.94 -20.17
N ASP A 161 -11.43 23.00 -20.68
CA ASP A 161 -11.60 22.44 -22.04
C ASP A 161 -12.88 21.61 -22.23
N LEU A 162 -13.42 21.00 -21.17
CA LEU A 162 -14.70 20.26 -21.21
C LEU A 162 -15.95 21.16 -21.08
N SER A 163 -15.75 22.45 -20.80
CA SER A 163 -16.84 23.45 -20.63
C SER A 163 -17.02 24.38 -21.82
N THR A 164 -16.23 24.19 -22.88
CA THR A 164 -16.30 24.87 -24.18
C THR A 164 -16.66 23.88 -25.27
#